data_AF-A0A5M5D950-F1
#
_entry.id   AF-A0A5M5D950-F1
#
_cell.length_a   1.000
_cell.length_b   1.000
_cell.length_c   1.000
_cell.angle_alpha   90.00
_cell.angle_beta   90.00
_cell.angle_gamma   90.00
#
_symmetry.space_group_name_H-M   'P 1'
#
loop_
_entity.id
_entity.type
_entity.pdbx_description
1 polymer ?
#
loop_
_entity_poly.entity_id
_entity_poly.type
_entity_poly.pdbx_seq_one_letter_code
_entity_poly.pdbx_strand_id
1 'polypeptide(L)'
;MSSKYYYLVAGLPELSLEDSKLSYTVADFKTEIYDGLSASDQKLIDLFYLKFDNANVLKLLKDKEAEIDKRGNYSADELSEYISILREGGEISPKEFPVYLSTFITDYLNTPAESTVLHEDHLAALYYEYAMNCGNKFVSAWFEFNLNINNILVAFTSRKFKWDIASNVVGNTEVCEALRTSSARDFGLSGEVDVFESLVKISEITELVEREKKLDTLRWNWMEDAIFFDYFTIERIFAFLLKLEMIERWISLDKERGNQLFRSIIESLKNEVQIPAEFR
;
A
#
# COMPACT_ATOMS: atom_id res chain seq x y z
N MET A 1 -24.68 -11.71 -12.57
CA MET A 1 -23.85 -11.56 -13.79
C MET A 1 -22.76 -10.57 -13.46
N SER A 2 -21.50 -10.89 -13.76
CA SER A 2 -20.39 -9.93 -13.59
C SER A 2 -20.52 -8.82 -14.64
N SER A 3 -20.39 -7.56 -14.20
CA SER A 3 -20.37 -6.38 -15.07
C SER A 3 -19.26 -6.52 -16.11
N LYS A 4 -19.52 -6.11 -17.35
CA LYS A 4 -18.50 -6.09 -18.41
C LYS A 4 -18.19 -4.65 -18.81
N TYR A 5 -16.91 -4.30 -18.78
CA TYR A 5 -16.41 -2.93 -18.92
C TYR A 5 -15.69 -2.70 -20.25
N TYR A 6 -16.33 -3.05 -21.35
CA TYR A 6 -15.74 -2.96 -22.70
C TYR A 6 -15.17 -1.58 -23.01
N TYR A 7 -15.94 -0.52 -22.76
CA TYR A 7 -15.53 0.84 -23.06
C TYR A 7 -14.35 1.31 -22.19
N LEU A 8 -14.44 1.09 -20.87
CA LEU A 8 -13.38 1.50 -19.95
C LEU A 8 -12.07 0.77 -20.27
N VAL A 9 -12.10 -0.56 -20.41
CA VAL A 9 -10.89 -1.34 -20.65
C VAL A 9 -10.28 -1.03 -22.02
N ALA A 10 -11.09 -0.82 -23.07
CA ALA A 10 -10.57 -0.45 -24.39
C ALA A 10 -9.91 0.95 -24.41
N GLY A 11 -10.25 1.82 -23.46
CA GLY A 11 -9.65 3.15 -23.31
C GLY A 11 -8.36 3.17 -22.49
N LEU A 12 -8.03 2.07 -21.79
CA LEU A 12 -6.84 2.04 -20.94
C LEU A 12 -5.56 2.02 -21.79
N PRO A 13 -4.58 2.88 -21.48
CA PRO A 13 -3.27 2.81 -22.13
C PRO A 13 -2.55 1.51 -21.75
N GLU A 14 -1.62 1.08 -22.60
CA GLU A 14 -0.68 0.04 -22.21
C GLU A 14 0.36 0.63 -21.24
N LEU A 15 0.63 -0.08 -20.14
CA LEU A 15 1.58 0.38 -19.12
C LEU A 15 2.80 -0.55 -19.07
N SER A 16 3.96 0.03 -18.81
CA SER A 16 5.21 -0.68 -18.57
C SER A 16 5.84 -0.22 -17.25
N LEU A 17 6.45 -1.13 -16.50
CA LEU A 17 7.25 -0.79 -15.32
C LEU A 17 8.42 0.17 -15.64
N GLU A 18 8.84 0.22 -16.90
CA GLU A 18 9.94 1.08 -17.36
C GLU A 18 9.46 2.49 -17.78
N ASP A 19 8.15 2.77 -17.68
CA ASP A 19 7.60 4.07 -18.05
C ASP A 19 8.15 5.19 -17.17
N SER A 20 8.84 6.14 -17.80
CA SER A 20 9.42 7.31 -17.13
C SER A 20 8.46 8.50 -17.04
N LYS A 21 7.28 8.38 -17.66
CA LYS A 21 6.22 9.38 -17.67
C LYS A 21 4.87 8.67 -17.74
N LEU A 22 3.90 9.23 -17.04
CA LEU A 22 2.51 8.81 -17.13
C LEU A 22 1.70 9.88 -17.85
N SER A 23 0.80 9.44 -18.72
CA SER A 23 -0.26 10.29 -19.28
C SER A 23 -1.36 10.59 -18.27
N TYR A 24 -1.32 9.91 -17.13
CA TYR A 24 -2.48 9.71 -16.27
C TYR A 24 -2.07 9.39 -14.83
N THR A 25 -2.69 9.98 -13.81
CA THR A 25 -2.35 9.71 -12.40
C THR A 25 -3.37 8.82 -11.70
N VAL A 26 -3.00 8.25 -10.55
CA VAL A 26 -3.91 7.52 -9.67
C VAL A 26 -5.08 8.40 -9.21
N ALA A 27 -4.88 9.71 -9.07
CA ALA A 27 -5.96 10.65 -8.73
C ALA A 27 -6.91 10.85 -9.91
N ASP A 28 -6.36 11.05 -11.12
CA ASP A 28 -7.16 11.19 -12.34
C ASP A 28 -8.00 9.93 -12.58
N PHE A 29 -7.41 8.74 -12.36
CA PHE A 29 -8.07 7.43 -12.52
C PHE A 29 -9.35 7.30 -11.75
N LYS A 30 -9.33 7.77 -10.51
CA LYS A 30 -10.51 7.77 -9.67
C LYS A 30 -11.66 8.55 -10.32
N THR A 31 -11.35 9.73 -10.85
CA THR A 31 -12.38 10.63 -11.39
C THR A 31 -12.96 10.15 -12.72
N GLU A 32 -12.19 9.47 -13.56
CA GLU A 32 -12.67 9.02 -14.87
C GLU A 32 -13.52 7.76 -14.82
N ILE A 33 -13.13 6.76 -14.02
CA ILE A 33 -13.77 5.45 -14.10
C ILE A 33 -15.04 5.35 -13.26
N TYR A 34 -15.17 6.14 -12.19
CA TYR A 34 -16.21 5.93 -11.17
C TYR A 34 -17.61 5.99 -11.76
N ASP A 35 -17.89 6.97 -12.62
CA ASP A 35 -19.18 7.11 -13.31
C ASP A 35 -19.52 5.90 -14.21
N GLY A 36 -18.50 5.16 -14.66
CA GLY A 36 -18.65 3.97 -15.49
C GLY A 36 -18.76 2.66 -14.70
N LEU A 37 -18.57 2.67 -13.38
CA LEU A 37 -18.58 1.48 -12.53
C LEU A 37 -19.94 1.24 -11.84
N SER A 38 -20.22 -0.02 -11.50
CA SER A 38 -21.37 -0.35 -10.67
C SER A 38 -21.06 0.02 -9.20
N ALA A 39 -22.08 0.26 -8.38
CA ALA A 39 -21.86 0.56 -6.96
C ALA A 39 -21.11 -0.57 -6.20
N SER A 40 -21.25 -1.83 -6.62
CA SER A 40 -20.48 -2.94 -6.03
C SER A 40 -19.03 -2.96 -6.51
N ASP A 41 -18.77 -2.60 -7.76
CA ASP A 41 -17.42 -2.60 -8.34
C ASP A 41 -16.63 -1.35 -7.92
N GLN A 42 -17.31 -0.20 -7.70
CA GLN A 42 -16.72 0.97 -7.05
C GLN A 42 -16.17 0.61 -5.67
N LYS A 43 -16.93 -0.14 -4.86
CA LYS A 43 -16.46 -0.60 -3.54
C LYS A 43 -15.18 -1.44 -3.59
N LEU A 44 -14.95 -2.16 -4.69
CA LEU A 44 -13.68 -2.87 -4.87
C LEU A 44 -12.55 -1.88 -5.11
N ILE A 45 -12.76 -0.85 -5.95
CA ILE A 45 -11.76 0.21 -6.17
C ILE A 45 -11.52 1.03 -4.90
N ASP A 46 -12.56 1.30 -4.11
CA ASP A 46 -12.46 2.00 -2.83
C ASP A 46 -11.43 1.33 -1.91
N LEU A 47 -11.37 -0.02 -1.90
CA LEU A 47 -10.39 -0.77 -1.11
C LEU A 47 -8.96 -0.34 -1.41
N PHE A 48 -8.61 -0.08 -2.66
CA PHE A 48 -7.27 0.41 -3.00
C PHE A 48 -7.00 1.79 -2.40
N TYR A 49 -7.98 2.71 -2.46
CA TYR A 49 -7.82 4.09 -2.00
C TYR A 49 -7.84 4.22 -0.47
N LEU A 50 -8.41 3.23 0.24
CA LEU A 50 -8.39 3.19 1.70
C LEU A 50 -6.98 3.20 2.30
N LYS A 51 -5.94 2.81 1.56
CA LYS A 51 -4.54 2.96 2.03
C LYS A 51 -4.17 4.42 2.30
N PHE A 52 -4.73 5.36 1.54
CA PHE A 52 -4.53 6.80 1.76
C PHE A 52 -5.32 7.24 2.99
N ASP A 53 -6.56 6.78 3.13
CA ASP A 53 -7.38 7.06 4.33
C ASP A 53 -6.75 6.50 5.61
N ASN A 54 -6.16 5.30 5.57
CA ASN A 54 -5.41 4.72 6.68
C ASN A 54 -4.28 5.66 7.14
N ALA A 55 -3.48 6.15 6.19
CA ALA A 55 -2.42 7.10 6.48
C ALA A 55 -2.96 8.45 7.00
N ASN A 56 -4.08 8.92 6.45
CA ASN A 56 -4.74 10.15 6.88
C ASN A 56 -5.28 10.05 8.31
N VAL A 57 -5.94 8.94 8.65
CA VAL A 57 -6.46 8.67 10.00
C VAL A 57 -5.31 8.66 11.01
N LEU A 58 -4.20 7.96 10.71
CA LEU A 58 -3.02 7.97 11.58
C LEU A 58 -2.45 9.38 11.80
N LYS A 59 -2.43 10.22 10.76
CA LYS A 59 -2.00 11.62 10.86
C LYS A 59 -2.95 12.44 11.72
N LEU A 60 -4.25 12.39 11.44
CA LEU A 60 -5.28 13.18 12.14
C LEU A 60 -5.44 12.79 13.61
N LEU A 61 -5.21 11.52 13.95
CA LEU A 61 -5.18 11.06 15.35
C LEU A 61 -3.99 11.63 16.14
N LYS A 62 -2.87 11.92 15.47
CA LYS A 62 -1.67 12.53 16.07
C LYS A 62 -1.76 14.06 16.10
N ASP A 63 -2.27 14.67 15.03
CA ASP A 63 -2.47 16.10 14.89
C ASP A 63 -3.75 16.39 14.09
N LYS A 64 -4.72 17.04 14.74
CA LYS A 64 -6.04 17.32 14.17
C LYS A 64 -6.00 18.28 12.97
N GLU A 65 -4.97 19.10 12.87
CA GLU A 65 -4.81 20.09 11.79
C GLU A 65 -3.88 19.59 10.69
N ALA A 66 -3.49 18.30 10.73
CA ALA A 66 -2.58 17.72 9.75
C ALA A 66 -3.16 17.73 8.33
N GLU A 67 -2.33 18.12 7.36
CA GLU A 67 -2.70 17.98 5.94
C GLU A 67 -2.81 16.50 5.53
N ILE A 68 -3.91 16.17 4.87
CA ILE A 68 -4.22 14.81 4.41
C ILE A 68 -3.99 14.63 2.91
N ASP A 69 -3.80 13.38 2.50
CA ASP A 69 -3.78 13.00 1.09
C ASP A 69 -5.21 12.91 0.54
N LYS A 70 -5.53 13.77 -0.43
CA LYS A 70 -6.87 13.89 -1.02
C LYS A 70 -7.25 12.74 -1.96
N ARG A 71 -6.36 11.78 -2.21
CA ARG A 71 -6.67 10.57 -3.00
C ARG A 71 -7.55 9.57 -2.24
N GLY A 72 -7.61 9.69 -0.92
CA GLY A 72 -8.51 8.91 -0.07
C GLY A 72 -9.98 8.99 -0.48
N ASN A 73 -10.79 8.11 0.08
CA ASN A 73 -12.24 8.08 -0.12
C ASN A 73 -12.96 9.15 0.70
N TYR A 74 -12.31 9.64 1.76
CA TYR A 74 -12.91 10.59 2.70
C TYR A 74 -12.19 11.93 2.69
N SER A 75 -12.96 13.01 2.78
CA SER A 75 -12.45 14.36 2.99
C SER A 75 -11.92 14.54 4.42
N ALA A 76 -11.17 15.63 4.64
CA ALA A 76 -10.64 15.97 5.95
C ALA A 76 -11.76 16.24 6.97
N ASP A 77 -12.85 16.86 6.52
CA ASP A 77 -14.00 17.19 7.36
C ASP A 77 -14.73 15.90 7.78
N GLU A 78 -14.97 14.97 6.85
CA GLU A 78 -15.59 13.67 7.14
C GLU A 78 -14.75 12.84 8.11
N LEU A 79 -13.44 12.71 7.86
CA LEU A 79 -12.56 11.97 8.77
C LEU A 79 -12.52 12.59 10.16
N SER A 80 -12.49 13.92 10.25
CA SER A 80 -12.50 14.64 11.53
C SER A 80 -13.81 14.45 12.29
N GLU A 81 -14.94 14.49 11.59
CA GLU A 81 -16.26 14.22 12.14
C GLU A 81 -16.35 12.79 12.68
N TYR A 82 -15.94 11.80 11.89
CA TYR A 82 -15.96 10.39 12.31
C TYR A 82 -15.04 10.13 13.51
N ILE A 83 -13.82 10.70 13.52
CA ILE A 83 -12.92 10.62 14.68
C ILE A 83 -13.56 11.26 15.92
N SER A 84 -14.29 12.36 15.77
CA SER A 84 -14.98 13.03 16.89
C SER A 84 -16.12 12.17 17.43
N ILE A 85 -16.97 11.61 16.56
CA ILE A 85 -18.08 10.72 16.94
C ILE A 85 -17.55 9.53 17.74
N LEU A 86 -16.50 8.86 17.25
CA LEU A 86 -15.91 7.70 17.91
C LEU A 86 -15.23 8.06 19.24
N ARG A 87 -14.65 9.26 19.35
CA ARG A 87 -14.06 9.77 20.60
C ARG A 87 -15.10 10.01 21.69
N GLU A 88 -16.32 10.36 21.31
CA GLU A 88 -17.45 10.53 22.22
C GLU A 88 -18.16 9.20 22.54
N GLY A 89 -17.68 8.08 21.99
CA GLY A 89 -18.26 6.75 22.18
C GLY A 89 -19.49 6.49 21.30
N GLY A 90 -19.68 7.27 20.24
CA GLY A 90 -20.73 7.04 19.24
C GLY A 90 -20.40 5.88 18.29
N GLU A 91 -21.39 5.49 17.49
CA GLU A 91 -21.27 4.46 16.45
C GLU A 91 -21.51 5.06 15.07
N ILE A 92 -20.78 4.59 14.07
CA ILE A 92 -20.92 5.02 12.67
C ILE A 92 -21.44 3.84 11.84
N SER A 93 -22.34 4.13 10.90
CA SER A 93 -22.91 3.12 10.02
C SER A 93 -21.82 2.47 9.14
N PRO A 94 -21.79 1.13 9.03
CA PRO A 94 -20.89 0.42 8.09
C PRO A 94 -21.09 0.79 6.61
N LYS A 95 -22.17 1.51 6.28
CA LYS A 95 -22.43 2.02 4.92
C LYS A 95 -21.69 3.32 4.64
N GLU A 96 -21.36 4.08 5.67
CA GLU A 96 -20.74 5.40 5.57
C GLU A 96 -19.23 5.30 5.79
N PHE A 97 -18.81 4.50 6.78
CA PHE A 97 -17.41 4.36 7.14
C PHE A 97 -17.00 2.90 7.31
N PRO A 98 -15.76 2.49 6.93
CA PRO A 98 -15.34 1.11 7.00
C PRO A 98 -15.22 0.68 8.45
N VAL A 99 -15.85 -0.46 8.78
CA VAL A 99 -15.92 -0.97 10.15
C VAL A 99 -14.53 -1.11 10.78
N TYR A 100 -13.54 -1.56 10.01
CA TYR A 100 -12.18 -1.74 10.52
C TYR A 100 -11.51 -0.42 10.93
N LEU A 101 -11.83 0.70 10.27
CA LEU A 101 -11.34 2.03 10.66
C LEU A 101 -12.01 2.50 11.94
N SER A 102 -13.33 2.26 12.10
CA SER A 102 -14.01 2.52 13.36
C SER A 102 -13.36 1.75 14.50
N THR A 103 -13.16 0.43 14.32
CA THR A 103 -12.47 -0.43 15.29
C THR A 103 -11.08 0.10 15.62
N PHE A 104 -10.27 0.41 14.60
CA PHE A 104 -8.93 0.93 14.79
C PHE A 104 -8.91 2.24 15.60
N ILE A 105 -9.76 3.21 15.25
CA ILE A 105 -9.82 4.50 15.93
C ILE A 105 -10.23 4.32 17.40
N THR A 106 -11.24 3.50 17.67
CA THR A 106 -11.66 3.17 19.04
C THR A 106 -10.53 2.50 19.82
N ASP A 107 -9.84 1.53 19.23
CA ASP A 107 -8.69 0.85 19.85
C ASP A 107 -7.56 1.84 20.14
N TYR A 108 -7.24 2.71 19.18
CA TYR A 108 -6.20 3.74 19.32
C TYR A 108 -6.49 4.68 20.50
N LEU A 109 -7.74 5.16 20.61
CA LEU A 109 -8.14 6.07 21.69
C LEU A 109 -8.15 5.41 23.08
N ASN A 110 -8.38 4.09 23.14
CA ASN A 110 -8.35 3.30 24.37
C ASN A 110 -6.95 2.76 24.71
N THR A 111 -5.98 2.88 23.79
CA THR A 111 -4.63 2.40 24.01
C THR A 111 -3.90 3.32 25.00
N PRO A 112 -3.36 2.79 26.12
CA PRO A 112 -2.59 3.61 27.05
C PRO A 112 -1.33 4.18 26.39
N ALA A 113 -0.88 5.36 26.83
CA ALA A 113 0.32 6.01 26.31
C ALA A 113 1.61 5.19 26.48
N GLU A 114 1.62 4.22 27.40
CA GLU A 114 2.73 3.32 27.69
C GLU A 114 2.70 2.03 26.86
N SER A 115 1.71 1.89 25.97
CA SER A 115 1.56 0.71 25.11
C SER A 115 2.73 0.57 24.14
N THR A 116 3.14 -0.68 23.92
CA THR A 116 4.15 -1.04 22.92
C THR A 116 3.54 -1.39 21.55
N VAL A 117 2.22 -1.22 21.41
CA VAL A 117 1.50 -1.50 20.16
C VAL A 117 1.98 -0.57 19.05
N LEU A 118 2.41 -1.17 17.95
CA LEU A 118 2.68 -0.46 16.71
C LEU A 118 1.33 -0.20 16.01
N HIS A 119 0.82 1.03 16.12
CA HIS A 119 -0.48 1.41 15.58
C HIS A 119 -0.57 1.19 14.07
N GLU A 120 0.53 1.40 13.35
CA GLU A 120 0.64 1.13 11.93
C GLU A 120 0.42 -0.36 11.60
N ASP A 121 0.98 -1.29 12.40
CA ASP A 121 0.81 -2.73 12.20
C ASP A 121 -0.59 -3.21 12.56
N HIS A 122 -1.18 -2.64 13.63
CA HIS A 122 -2.57 -2.93 14.01
C HIS A 122 -3.55 -2.50 12.91
N LEU A 123 -3.40 -1.28 12.39
CA LEU A 123 -4.21 -0.78 11.30
C LEU A 123 -4.02 -1.61 10.03
N ALA A 124 -2.78 -1.99 9.72
CA ALA A 124 -2.49 -2.85 8.58
C ALA A 124 -3.18 -4.21 8.71
N ALA A 125 -3.12 -4.87 9.88
CA ALA A 125 -3.78 -6.14 10.12
C ALA A 125 -5.29 -6.07 9.85
N LEU A 126 -5.96 -5.06 10.42
CA LEU A 126 -7.39 -4.79 10.24
C LEU A 126 -7.75 -4.51 8.78
N TYR A 127 -6.91 -3.73 8.09
CA TYR A 127 -7.11 -3.39 6.68
C TYR A 127 -6.97 -4.61 5.76
N TYR A 128 -5.93 -5.43 5.93
CA TYR A 128 -5.76 -6.66 5.16
C TYR A 128 -6.92 -7.62 5.41
N GLU A 129 -7.31 -7.83 6.66
CA GLU A 129 -8.46 -8.69 7.00
C GLU A 129 -9.74 -8.20 6.33
N TYR A 130 -10.01 -6.89 6.38
CA TYR A 130 -11.17 -6.30 5.73
C TYR A 130 -11.16 -6.51 4.21
N ALA A 131 -10.02 -6.23 3.56
CA ALA A 131 -9.90 -6.29 2.11
C ALA A 131 -9.91 -7.74 1.56
N MET A 132 -9.34 -8.71 2.30
CA MET A 132 -9.43 -10.13 1.95
C MET A 132 -10.88 -10.65 2.02
N ASN A 133 -11.75 -10.03 2.82
CA ASN A 133 -13.16 -10.41 2.93
C ASN A 133 -14.09 -9.65 1.95
N CYS A 134 -13.56 -9.05 0.87
CA CYS A 134 -14.34 -8.24 -0.07
C CYS A 134 -15.27 -9.03 -1.02
N GLY A 135 -15.17 -10.36 -1.04
CA GLY A 135 -16.00 -11.24 -1.89
C GLY A 135 -15.56 -11.34 -3.35
N ASN A 136 -14.60 -10.51 -3.81
CA ASN A 136 -13.95 -10.68 -5.10
C ASN A 136 -12.66 -11.51 -4.95
N LYS A 137 -12.56 -12.63 -5.69
CA LYS A 137 -11.46 -13.59 -5.55
C LYS A 137 -10.10 -12.99 -5.91
N PHE A 138 -10.01 -12.24 -7.00
CA PHE A 138 -8.77 -11.62 -7.44
C PHE A 138 -8.29 -10.56 -6.45
N VAL A 139 -9.20 -9.65 -6.05
CA VAL A 139 -8.86 -8.58 -5.09
C VAL A 139 -8.46 -9.18 -3.75
N SER A 140 -9.22 -10.16 -3.23
CA SER A 140 -8.85 -10.89 -2.02
C SER A 140 -7.46 -11.52 -2.12
N ALA A 141 -7.18 -12.25 -3.19
CA ALA A 141 -5.91 -12.92 -3.40
C ALA A 141 -4.75 -11.92 -3.55
N TRP A 142 -4.98 -10.73 -4.12
CA TRP A 142 -3.99 -9.68 -4.20
C TRP A 142 -3.59 -9.15 -2.81
N PHE A 143 -4.57 -8.92 -1.94
CA PHE A 143 -4.31 -8.48 -0.57
C PHE A 143 -3.57 -9.55 0.24
N GLU A 144 -3.99 -10.81 0.13
CA GLU A 144 -3.31 -11.94 0.77
C GLU A 144 -1.88 -12.11 0.25
N PHE A 145 -1.67 -12.02 -1.06
CA PHE A 145 -0.36 -12.09 -1.68
C PHE A 145 0.60 -11.02 -1.15
N ASN A 146 0.13 -9.78 -1.00
CA ASN A 146 0.94 -8.70 -0.44
C ASN A 146 1.22 -8.88 1.06
N LEU A 147 0.24 -9.35 1.84
CA LEU A 147 0.42 -9.69 3.25
C LEU A 147 1.52 -10.76 3.40
N ASN A 148 1.46 -11.81 2.58
CA ASN A 148 2.43 -12.90 2.59
C ASN A 148 3.83 -12.43 2.20
N ILE A 149 3.98 -11.64 1.12
CA ILE A 149 5.27 -11.05 0.74
C ILE A 149 5.86 -10.26 1.91
N ASN A 150 5.08 -9.34 2.47
CA ASN A 150 5.56 -8.44 3.52
C ASN A 150 5.98 -9.23 4.76
N ASN A 151 5.14 -10.15 5.23
CA ASN A 151 5.44 -10.95 6.43
C ASN A 151 6.62 -11.90 6.23
N ILE A 152 6.79 -12.51 5.05
CA ILE A 152 7.95 -13.36 4.76
C ILE A 152 9.24 -12.53 4.79
N LEU A 153 9.26 -11.35 4.17
CA LEU A 153 10.41 -10.46 4.18
C LEU A 153 10.74 -9.93 5.58
N VAL A 154 9.70 -9.61 6.38
CA VAL A 154 9.84 -9.26 7.79
C VAL A 154 10.45 -10.43 8.55
N ALA A 155 9.98 -11.65 8.37
CA ALA A 155 10.50 -12.82 9.07
C ALA A 155 11.98 -13.10 8.71
N PHE A 156 12.39 -12.95 7.45
CA PHE A 156 13.81 -13.03 7.06
C PHE A 156 14.65 -11.93 7.72
N THR A 157 14.13 -10.70 7.77
CA THR A 157 14.78 -9.56 8.40
C THR A 157 14.93 -9.78 9.90
N SER A 158 13.87 -10.21 10.57
CA SER A 158 13.87 -10.53 12.00
C SER A 158 14.87 -11.64 12.34
N ARG A 159 14.98 -12.69 11.51
CA ARG A 159 16.03 -13.72 11.69
C ARG A 159 17.44 -13.15 11.57
N LYS A 160 17.68 -12.32 10.55
CA LYS A 160 18.98 -11.70 10.31
C LYS A 160 19.42 -10.81 11.47
N PHE A 161 18.50 -10.05 12.06
CA PHE A 161 18.76 -9.12 13.15
C PHE A 161 18.45 -9.66 14.56
N LYS A 162 18.03 -10.92 14.66
CA LYS A 162 17.61 -11.58 15.92
C LYS A 162 16.47 -10.84 16.63
N TRP A 163 15.56 -10.26 15.86
CA TRP A 163 14.31 -9.72 16.38
C TRP A 163 13.29 -10.85 16.56
N ASP A 164 12.34 -10.63 17.46
CA ASP A 164 11.24 -11.56 17.64
C ASP A 164 10.34 -11.54 16.40
N ILE A 165 10.15 -12.71 15.77
CA ILE A 165 9.33 -12.81 14.56
C ILE A 165 7.85 -12.64 14.93
N ALA A 166 7.43 -13.20 16.06
CA ALA A 166 6.02 -13.29 16.42
C ALA A 166 5.35 -11.93 16.59
N SER A 167 6.06 -10.98 17.21
CA SER A 167 5.64 -9.58 17.40
C SER A 167 5.65 -8.72 16.14
N ASN A 168 6.35 -9.12 15.07
CA ASN A 168 6.47 -8.31 13.85
C ASN A 168 5.61 -8.83 12.68
N VAL A 169 5.03 -10.03 12.78
CA VAL A 169 4.13 -10.58 11.76
C VAL A 169 2.75 -9.96 11.89
N VAL A 170 2.24 -9.39 10.80
CA VAL A 170 0.95 -8.70 10.72
C VAL A 170 -0.16 -9.66 10.24
N GLY A 171 -1.38 -9.56 10.79
CA GLY A 171 -2.53 -10.37 10.35
C GLY A 171 -2.57 -11.79 10.95
N ASN A 172 -3.53 -12.62 10.52
CA ASN A 172 -3.79 -13.92 11.16
C ASN A 172 -4.15 -15.04 10.18
N THR A 173 -3.41 -15.14 9.07
CA THR A 173 -3.55 -16.24 8.10
C THR A 173 -2.72 -17.48 8.50
N GLU A 174 -2.91 -18.60 7.80
CA GLU A 174 -2.09 -19.81 7.99
C GLU A 174 -0.60 -19.54 7.77
N VAL A 175 -0.25 -18.70 6.78
CA VAL A 175 1.12 -18.24 6.56
C VAL A 175 1.63 -17.44 7.77
N CYS A 176 0.81 -16.54 8.33
CA CYS A 176 1.20 -15.81 9.54
C CYS A 176 1.47 -16.77 10.71
N GLU A 177 0.61 -17.77 10.92
CA GLU A 177 0.81 -18.78 11.98
C GLU A 177 2.11 -19.58 11.77
N ALA A 178 2.37 -20.04 10.55
CA ALA A 178 3.60 -20.74 10.19
C ALA A 178 4.83 -19.88 10.49
N LEU A 179 4.81 -18.59 10.12
CA LEU A 179 5.92 -17.67 10.39
C LEU A 179 6.18 -17.46 11.89
N ARG A 180 5.12 -17.42 12.72
CA ARG A 180 5.23 -17.22 14.17
C ARG A 180 5.75 -18.46 14.91
N THR A 181 5.41 -19.65 14.44
CA THR A 181 5.60 -20.89 15.20
C THR A 181 6.73 -21.78 14.67
N SER A 182 7.03 -21.69 13.38
CA SER A 182 7.97 -22.60 12.73
C SER A 182 9.43 -22.24 13.00
N SER A 183 10.20 -23.24 13.40
CA SER A 183 11.65 -23.16 13.55
C SER A 183 12.42 -23.54 12.28
N ALA A 184 11.73 -24.02 11.25
CA ALA A 184 12.35 -24.44 9.98
C ALA A 184 12.92 -23.24 9.21
N ARG A 185 14.00 -23.45 8.44
CA ARG A 185 14.67 -22.36 7.69
C ARG A 185 13.73 -21.68 6.68
N ASP A 186 12.84 -22.43 6.08
CA ASP A 186 11.82 -21.99 5.12
C ASP A 186 10.45 -21.77 5.77
N PHE A 187 10.35 -21.93 7.10
CA PHE A 187 9.10 -21.92 7.86
C PHE A 187 8.09 -23.01 7.45
N GLY A 188 8.48 -23.95 6.59
CA GLY A 188 7.56 -24.89 5.93
C GLY A 188 6.78 -24.30 4.76
N LEU A 189 7.20 -23.16 4.20
CA LEU A 189 6.45 -22.42 3.18
C LEU A 189 6.95 -22.62 1.74
N SER A 190 8.10 -23.28 1.52
CA SER A 190 8.68 -23.46 0.17
C SER A 190 7.79 -24.21 -0.83
N GLY A 191 6.76 -24.94 -0.36
CA GLY A 191 5.75 -25.60 -1.21
C GLY A 191 4.33 -25.02 -1.10
N GLU A 192 4.09 -24.12 -0.14
CA GLU A 192 2.76 -23.54 0.12
C GLU A 192 2.62 -22.14 -0.49
N VAL A 193 3.73 -21.42 -0.62
CA VAL A 193 3.76 -20.06 -1.20
C VAL A 193 4.58 -20.08 -2.48
N ASP A 194 3.91 -19.99 -3.63
CA ASP A 194 4.52 -20.10 -4.96
C ASP A 194 5.74 -19.18 -5.17
N VAL A 195 5.70 -17.98 -4.58
CA VAL A 195 6.76 -16.98 -4.72
C VAL A 195 7.86 -17.07 -3.67
N PHE A 196 7.80 -18.05 -2.74
CA PHE A 196 8.71 -18.13 -1.59
C PHE A 196 10.19 -18.16 -2.00
N GLU A 197 10.56 -19.03 -2.93
CA GLU A 197 11.95 -19.16 -3.42
C GLU A 197 12.45 -17.87 -4.10
N SER A 198 11.55 -17.14 -4.77
CA SER A 198 11.85 -15.82 -5.32
C SER A 198 12.10 -14.81 -4.20
N LEU A 199 11.30 -14.82 -3.14
CA LEU A 199 11.47 -13.93 -1.98
C LEU A 199 12.76 -14.21 -1.21
N VAL A 200 13.18 -15.48 -1.08
CA VAL A 200 14.48 -15.84 -0.50
C VAL A 200 15.60 -15.11 -1.27
N LYS A 201 15.65 -15.27 -2.59
CA LYS A 201 16.66 -14.64 -3.44
C LYS A 201 16.60 -13.11 -3.37
N ILE A 202 15.40 -12.53 -3.40
CA ILE A 202 15.21 -11.08 -3.31
C ILE A 202 15.67 -10.54 -1.95
N SER A 203 15.47 -11.28 -0.86
CA SER A 203 15.88 -10.86 0.48
C SER A 203 17.39 -10.74 0.67
N GLU A 204 18.17 -11.44 -0.15
CA GLU A 204 19.63 -11.43 -0.15
C GLU A 204 20.22 -10.24 -0.92
N ILE A 205 19.42 -9.54 -1.73
CA ILE A 205 19.84 -8.35 -2.48
C ILE A 205 20.14 -7.21 -1.50
N THR A 206 21.37 -6.71 -1.56
CA THR A 206 21.85 -5.63 -0.67
C THR A 206 21.51 -4.24 -1.18
N GLU A 207 21.44 -4.06 -2.50
CA GLU A 207 21.07 -2.80 -3.13
C GLU A 207 19.55 -2.62 -3.04
N LEU A 208 19.12 -1.60 -2.28
CA LEU A 208 17.71 -1.42 -1.91
C LEU A 208 16.82 -1.12 -3.13
N VAL A 209 17.32 -0.35 -4.09
CA VAL A 209 16.54 0.01 -5.28
C VAL A 209 16.30 -1.23 -6.16
N GLU A 210 17.31 -2.05 -6.37
CA GLU A 210 17.23 -3.32 -7.10
C GLU A 210 16.28 -4.28 -6.39
N ARG A 211 16.37 -4.38 -5.06
CA ARG A 211 15.47 -5.21 -4.25
C ARG A 211 14.00 -4.78 -4.45
N GLU A 212 13.71 -3.49 -4.34
CA GLU A 212 12.36 -2.95 -4.58
C GLU A 212 11.88 -3.21 -6.02
N LYS A 213 12.73 -2.99 -7.03
CA LYS A 213 12.40 -3.28 -8.44
C LYS A 213 12.05 -4.76 -8.66
N LYS A 214 12.78 -5.68 -8.02
CA LYS A 214 12.49 -7.11 -8.10
C LYS A 214 11.18 -7.49 -7.41
N LEU A 215 10.84 -6.86 -6.29
CA LEU A 215 9.54 -7.05 -5.64
C LEU A 215 8.39 -6.54 -6.50
N ASP A 216 8.57 -5.39 -7.16
CA ASP A 216 7.58 -4.85 -8.07
C ASP A 216 7.42 -5.72 -9.32
N THR A 217 8.52 -6.22 -9.88
CA THR A 217 8.46 -7.19 -10.99
C THR A 217 7.69 -8.44 -10.59
N LEU A 218 7.92 -8.94 -9.37
CA LEU A 218 7.21 -10.11 -8.84
C LEU A 218 5.70 -9.85 -8.73
N ARG A 219 5.31 -8.70 -8.19
CA ARG A 219 3.91 -8.26 -8.10
C ARG A 219 3.27 -8.08 -9.46
N TRP A 220 3.99 -7.47 -10.39
CA TRP A 220 3.50 -7.25 -11.75
C TRP A 220 3.20 -8.56 -12.47
N ASN A 221 4.15 -9.50 -12.43
CA ASN A 221 3.96 -10.81 -13.06
C ASN A 221 2.78 -11.58 -12.45
N TRP A 222 2.67 -11.56 -11.11
CA TRP A 222 1.52 -12.17 -10.44
C TRP A 222 0.19 -11.60 -10.94
N MET A 223 0.10 -10.28 -11.13
CA MET A 223 -1.11 -9.64 -11.66
C MET A 223 -1.40 -10.06 -13.10
N GLU A 224 -0.40 -10.11 -13.99
CA GLU A 224 -0.59 -10.53 -15.39
C GLU A 224 -1.12 -11.95 -15.49
N ASP A 225 -0.55 -12.86 -14.70
CA ASP A 225 -0.97 -14.26 -14.68
C ASP A 225 -2.39 -14.40 -14.11
N ALA A 226 -2.68 -13.69 -13.02
CA ALA A 226 -3.98 -13.75 -12.35
C ALA A 226 -5.14 -13.22 -13.21
N ILE A 227 -4.91 -12.17 -14.01
CA ILE A 227 -5.93 -11.57 -14.88
C ILE A 227 -5.88 -12.09 -16.33
N PHE A 228 -5.09 -13.12 -16.64
CA PHE A 228 -4.84 -13.58 -18.01
C PHE A 228 -6.13 -13.82 -18.81
N PHE A 229 -7.16 -14.38 -18.16
CA PHE A 229 -8.47 -14.66 -18.76
C PHE A 229 -9.53 -13.56 -18.52
N ASP A 230 -9.18 -12.50 -17.80
CA ASP A 230 -10.07 -11.40 -17.42
C ASP A 230 -9.93 -10.25 -18.41
N TYR A 231 -10.70 -10.29 -19.50
CA TYR A 231 -10.55 -9.31 -20.59
C TYR A 231 -11.26 -7.99 -20.34
N PHE A 232 -12.49 -8.00 -19.82
CA PHE A 232 -13.35 -6.82 -19.71
C PHE A 232 -14.05 -6.76 -18.35
N THR A 233 -13.32 -7.01 -17.27
CA THR A 233 -13.88 -7.17 -15.93
C THR A 233 -13.31 -6.14 -14.95
N ILE A 234 -13.85 -6.10 -13.73
CA ILE A 234 -13.35 -5.21 -12.67
C ILE A 234 -11.91 -5.58 -12.27
N GLU A 235 -11.53 -6.84 -12.35
CA GLU A 235 -10.18 -7.33 -12.06
C GLU A 235 -9.14 -6.69 -12.99
N ARG A 236 -9.46 -6.54 -14.28
CA ARG A 236 -8.60 -5.85 -15.25
C ARG A 236 -8.41 -4.38 -14.90
N ILE A 237 -9.47 -3.70 -14.48
CA ILE A 237 -9.45 -2.29 -14.07
C ILE A 237 -8.66 -2.13 -12.76
N PHE A 238 -8.89 -3.00 -11.78
CA PHE A 238 -8.17 -2.99 -10.51
C PHE A 238 -6.67 -3.26 -10.72
N ALA A 239 -6.30 -4.24 -11.54
CA ALA A 239 -4.91 -4.51 -11.88
C ALA A 239 -4.24 -3.33 -12.59
N PHE A 240 -4.96 -2.64 -13.49
CA PHE A 240 -4.45 -1.41 -14.09
C PHE A 240 -4.16 -0.33 -13.05
N LEU A 241 -5.06 -0.10 -12.08
CA LEU A 241 -4.85 0.85 -10.99
C LEU A 241 -3.60 0.52 -10.16
N LEU A 242 -3.39 -0.76 -9.85
CA LEU A 242 -2.20 -1.22 -9.14
C LEU A 242 -0.92 -0.93 -9.94
N LYS A 243 -0.91 -1.27 -11.23
CA LYS A 243 0.22 -1.01 -12.13
C LYS A 243 0.52 0.48 -12.26
N LEU A 244 -0.52 1.30 -12.39
CA LEU A 244 -0.42 2.74 -12.47
C LEU A 244 0.24 3.32 -11.22
N GLU A 245 -0.16 2.86 -10.04
CA GLU A 245 0.42 3.32 -8.78
C GLU A 245 1.88 2.92 -8.62
N MET A 246 2.25 1.70 -9.02
CA MET A 246 3.64 1.25 -8.98
C MET A 246 4.53 2.16 -9.83
N ILE A 247 4.10 2.52 -11.03
CA ILE A 247 4.84 3.43 -11.92
C ILE A 247 4.88 4.85 -11.34
N GLU A 248 3.75 5.37 -10.86
CA GLU A 248 3.68 6.70 -10.26
C GLU A 248 4.63 6.84 -9.07
N ARG A 249 4.73 5.79 -8.23
CA ARG A 249 5.68 5.71 -7.12
C ARG A 249 7.13 5.86 -7.58
N TRP A 250 7.55 5.14 -8.62
CA TRP A 250 8.91 5.24 -9.17
C TRP A 250 9.21 6.61 -9.77
N ILE A 251 8.27 7.18 -10.52
CA ILE A 251 8.41 8.53 -11.08
C ILE A 251 8.56 9.58 -9.98
N SER A 252 7.81 9.46 -8.88
CA SER A 252 7.92 10.37 -7.74
C SER A 252 9.29 10.27 -7.07
N LEU A 253 9.78 9.04 -6.82
CA LEU A 253 11.09 8.80 -6.22
C LEU A 253 12.23 9.35 -7.08
N ASP A 254 12.16 9.20 -8.40
CA ASP A 254 13.16 9.75 -9.32
C ASP A 254 13.17 11.28 -9.33
N LYS A 255 12.00 11.94 -9.23
CA LYS A 255 11.91 13.40 -9.10
C LYS A 255 12.52 13.89 -7.79
N GLU A 256 12.23 13.23 -6.67
CA GLU A 256 12.80 13.56 -5.37
C GLU A 256 14.32 13.40 -5.38
N ARG A 257 14.81 12.28 -5.90
CA ARG A 257 16.24 12.01 -6.06
C ARG A 257 16.91 13.04 -6.97
N GLY A 258 16.28 13.39 -8.11
CA GLY A 258 16.75 14.44 -9.01
C GLY A 258 16.81 15.81 -8.34
N ASN A 259 15.80 16.17 -7.54
CA ASN A 259 15.78 17.42 -6.78
C ASN A 259 16.88 17.46 -5.70
N GLN A 260 17.12 16.35 -5.01
CA GLN A 260 18.21 16.24 -4.03
C GLN A 260 19.58 16.40 -4.70
N LEU A 261 19.82 15.70 -5.82
CA LEU A 261 21.04 15.84 -6.63
C LEU A 261 21.24 17.28 -7.12
N PHE A 262 20.18 17.91 -7.63
CA PHE A 262 20.24 19.31 -8.06
C PHE A 262 20.61 20.24 -6.90
N ARG A 263 19.98 20.08 -5.73
CA ARG A 263 20.31 20.87 -4.53
C ARG A 263 21.75 20.65 -4.08
N SER A 264 22.26 19.42 -4.09
CA SER A 264 23.66 19.15 -3.73
C SER A 264 24.65 19.76 -4.71
N ILE A 265 24.33 19.80 -6.01
CA ILE A 265 25.16 20.48 -7.02
C ILE A 265 25.16 22.00 -6.80
N ILE A 266 24.00 22.60 -6.49
CA ILE A 266 23.92 24.04 -6.17
C ILE A 266 24.71 24.36 -4.89
N GLU A 267 24.63 23.48 -3.89
CA GLU A 267 25.37 23.65 -2.64
C GLU A 267 26.89 23.52 -2.84
N SER A 268 27.35 22.56 -3.65
CA SER A 268 28.77 22.44 -3.99
C SER A 268 29.27 23.66 -4.78
N LEU A 269 28.49 24.13 -5.76
CA LEU A 269 28.83 25.35 -6.53
C LEU A 269 28.86 26.61 -5.66
N LYS A 270 27.94 26.76 -4.69
CA LYS A 270 27.97 27.88 -3.73
C LYS A 270 29.19 27.84 -2.83
N ASN A 271 29.66 26.66 -2.46
CA ASN A 271 30.86 26.49 -1.65
C ASN A 271 32.16 26.71 -2.45
N GLU A 272 32.13 26.47 -3.76
CA GLU A 272 33.25 26.76 -4.67
C GLU A 272 33.35 28.25 -5.02
N VAL A 273 32.24 28.99 -5.05
CA VAL A 273 32.24 30.46 -5.23
C VAL A 273 32.47 31.15 -3.87
N GLN A 274 33.72 31.12 -3.39
CA GLN A 274 34.16 32.10 -2.39
C GLN A 274 34.55 33.39 -3.11
N ILE A 275 33.85 34.49 -2.78
CA ILE A 275 34.26 35.84 -3.21
C ILE A 275 35.68 36.07 -2.67
N PRO A 276 36.69 36.35 -3.52
CA PRO A 276 38.04 36.62 -3.06
C PRO A 276 38.01 37.72 -1.99
N ALA A 277 38.79 37.55 -0.93
CA ALA A 277 38.83 38.49 0.20
C ALA A 277 39.17 39.94 -0.20
N GLU A 278 39.65 40.14 -1.43
CA GLU A 278 39.93 41.44 -2.05
C GLU A 278 38.67 42.24 -2.43
N PHE A 279 37.49 41.63 -2.42
CA PHE A 279 36.20 42.28 -2.74
C PHE A 279 35.21 42.32 -1.56
N ARG A 280 35.69 42.15 -0.33
CA ARG A 280 34.88 42.24 0.90
C ARG A 280 35.16 43.50 1.69
#